data_AF-A0A0M0JK02-F1
#
_entry.id   AF-A0A0M0JK02-F1
#
_cell.length_a   1.000
_cell.length_b   1.000
_cell.length_c   1.000
_cell.angle_alpha   90.00
_cell.angle_beta   90.00
_cell.angle_gamma   90.00
#
_symmetry.space_group_name_H-M   'P 1'
#
loop_
_entity.id
_entity.type
_entity.pdbx_description
1 polymer ?
#
loop_
_entity_poly.entity_id
_entity_poly.type
_entity_poly.pdbx_seq_one_letter_code
_entity_poly.pdbx_strand_id
1 'polypeptide(L)'
;MIQEEVPPPKRDAAIKDAVVIMNTFNKLVNTASTYTTFEGDDLLLIADIYAEARQNLARFFDFLPAEAKDRFYNYADSVRKYEEKVSKEDGIDRMKL
;
A
#
# COMPACT_ATOMS: atom_id res chain seq x y z
N MET A 1 -5.77 15.19 -9.90
CA MET A 1 -6.30 14.23 -8.90
C MET A 1 -6.58 14.87 -7.52
N ILE A 2 -5.61 15.18 -6.65
CA ILE A 2 -5.94 15.72 -5.29
C ILE A 2 -6.69 17.05 -5.36
N GLN A 3 -6.20 18.01 -6.14
CA GLN A 3 -6.80 19.35 -6.24
C GLN A 3 -8.16 19.37 -6.95
N GLU A 4 -8.47 18.31 -7.71
CA GLU A 4 -9.67 18.23 -8.56
C GLU A 4 -10.73 17.31 -7.95
N GLU A 5 -10.31 16.18 -7.37
CA GLU A 5 -11.20 15.12 -6.92
C GLU A 5 -11.37 15.08 -5.40
N VAL A 6 -10.37 15.51 -4.60
CA VAL A 6 -10.50 15.49 -3.13
C VAL A 6 -11.29 16.72 -2.65
N PRO A 7 -12.31 16.54 -1.79
CA PRO A 7 -13.05 17.66 -1.22
C PRO A 7 -12.13 18.66 -0.50
N PRO A 8 -12.33 19.99 -0.65
CA PRO A 8 -11.43 21.01 -0.10
C PRO A 8 -11.02 20.80 1.37
N PRO A 9 -11.91 20.42 2.30
CA PRO A 9 -11.55 20.22 3.71
C PRO A 9 -10.57 19.07 3.97
N LYS A 10 -10.43 18.13 3.03
CA LYS A 10 -9.59 16.93 3.16
C LYS A 10 -8.26 17.05 2.41
N ARG A 11 -8.05 18.10 1.61
CA ARG A 11 -6.91 18.20 0.69
C ARG A 11 -5.57 18.23 1.41
N ASP A 12 -5.44 19.00 2.48
CA ASP A 12 -4.18 19.11 3.21
C ASP A 12 -3.75 17.78 3.84
N ALA A 13 -4.72 17.01 4.35
CA ALA A 13 -4.47 15.66 4.84
C ALA A 13 -4.06 14.72 3.71
N ALA A 14 -4.80 14.75 2.58
CA ALA A 14 -4.47 13.93 1.41
C ALA A 14 -3.07 14.26 0.85
N ILE A 15 -2.65 15.52 0.85
CA ILE A 15 -1.29 15.93 0.40
C ILE A 15 -0.23 15.32 1.31
N LYS A 16 -0.42 15.37 2.63
CA LYS A 16 0.51 14.77 3.60
C LYS A 16 0.62 13.25 3.40
N ASP A 17 -0.52 12.57 3.25
CA ASP A 17 -0.55 11.12 3.03
C ASP A 17 0.06 10.75 1.68
N ALA A 18 -0.12 11.55 0.63
CA ALA A 18 0.54 11.35 -0.66
C ALA A 18 2.07 11.38 -0.54
N VAL A 19 2.63 12.29 0.27
CA VAL A 19 4.07 12.34 0.52
C VAL A 19 4.54 11.07 1.24
N VAL A 20 3.78 10.59 2.23
CA VAL A 20 4.08 9.32 2.93
C VAL A 20 4.10 8.15 1.95
N ILE A 21 3.08 8.03 1.10
CA ILE A 21 2.98 6.98 0.07
C ILE A 21 4.21 6.98 -0.84
N MET A 22 4.57 8.15 -1.37
CA MET A 22 5.73 8.30 -2.25
C MET A 22 7.03 7.94 -1.55
N ASN A 23 7.18 8.31 -0.27
CA ASN A 23 8.35 7.93 0.51
C ASN A 23 8.43 6.41 0.73
N THR A 24 7.30 5.74 1.00
CA THR A 24 7.26 4.27 1.12
C THR A 24 7.61 3.59 -0.19
N PHE A 25 7.12 4.08 -1.34
CA PHE A 25 7.52 3.55 -2.66
C PHE A 25 8.99 3.79 -2.98
N ASN A 26 9.52 4.98 -2.67
CA ASN A 26 10.94 5.26 -2.83
C ASN A 26 11.79 4.34 -1.95
N LYS A 27 11.35 4.08 -0.70
CA LYS A 27 11.99 3.10 0.18
C LYS A 27 11.98 1.71 -0.45
N LEU A 28 10.84 1.25 -0.99
CA LEU A 28 10.74 -0.04 -1.67
C LEU A 28 11.74 -0.17 -2.82
N VAL A 29 11.78 0.83 -3.71
CA VAL A 29 12.69 0.83 -4.87
C VAL A 29 14.14 0.87 -4.43
N ASN A 30 14.47 1.75 -3.48
CA ASN A 30 15.84 1.88 -2.97
C ASN A 30 16.29 0.57 -2.30
N THR A 31 15.47 0.01 -1.42
CA THR A 31 15.76 -1.27 -0.76
C THR A 31 15.87 -2.39 -1.78
N ALA A 32 14.97 -2.52 -2.76
CA ALA A 32 15.09 -3.55 -3.78
C ALA A 32 16.36 -3.38 -4.63
N SER A 33 16.75 -2.14 -4.92
CA SER A 33 17.91 -1.82 -5.76
C SER A 33 19.26 -2.13 -5.10
N THR A 34 19.31 -2.30 -3.78
CA THR A 34 20.55 -2.69 -3.08
C THR A 34 20.88 -4.18 -3.24
N TYR A 35 19.92 -4.99 -3.70
CA TYR A 35 20.08 -6.43 -3.82
C TYR A 35 20.36 -6.86 -5.26
N THR A 36 21.46 -7.58 -5.45
CA THR A 36 21.78 -8.25 -6.72
C THR A 36 21.11 -9.63 -6.81
N THR A 37 20.91 -10.27 -5.67
CA THR A 37 20.18 -11.53 -5.47
C THR A 37 19.34 -11.39 -4.21
N PHE A 38 18.14 -11.97 -4.20
CA PHE A 38 17.24 -11.91 -3.05
C PHE A 38 17.30 -13.23 -2.27
N GLU A 39 17.56 -13.15 -0.98
CA GLU A 39 17.38 -14.27 -0.05
C GLU A 39 15.99 -14.22 0.60
N GLY A 40 15.61 -15.26 1.34
CA GLY A 40 14.27 -15.39 1.92
C GLY A 40 13.87 -14.20 2.79
N ASP A 41 14.77 -13.74 3.66
CA ASP A 41 14.52 -12.61 4.56
C ASP A 41 14.41 -11.28 3.79
N ASP A 42 15.15 -11.12 2.69
CA ASP A 42 15.07 -9.93 1.84
C ASP A 42 13.73 -9.87 1.12
N LEU A 43 13.25 -11.02 0.63
CA LEU A 43 11.92 -11.11 0.00
C LEU A 43 10.82 -10.76 0.99
N LEU A 44 10.93 -11.20 2.24
CA LEU A 44 9.98 -10.83 3.31
C LEU A 44 10.02 -9.33 3.60
N LEU A 45 11.21 -8.73 3.72
CA LEU A 45 11.35 -7.29 3.93
C LEU A 45 10.72 -6.47 2.79
N ILE A 46 10.97 -6.87 1.54
CA ILE A 46 10.40 -6.22 0.36
C ILE A 46 8.87 -6.39 0.33
N ALA A 47 8.36 -7.57 0.67
CA ALA A 47 6.94 -7.83 0.78
C ALA A 47 6.26 -6.95 1.86
N ASP A 48 6.90 -6.78 3.01
CA ASP A 48 6.41 -5.93 4.10
C ASP A 48 6.33 -4.45 3.68
N ILE A 49 7.38 -3.92 3.04
CA ILE A 49 7.38 -2.53 2.54
C ILE A 49 6.32 -2.35 1.46
N TYR A 50 6.15 -3.34 0.58
CA TYR A 50 5.13 -3.30 -0.47
C TYR A 50 3.71 -3.36 0.12
N ALA A 51 3.48 -4.18 1.15
CA ALA A 51 2.22 -4.24 1.88
C ALA A 51 1.89 -2.88 2.53
N GLU A 52 2.87 -2.24 3.18
CA GLU A 52 2.71 -0.90 3.74
C GLU A 52 2.31 0.12 2.66
N ALA A 53 3.00 0.13 1.51
CA ALA A 53 2.69 1.05 0.41
C ALA A 53 1.26 0.87 -0.11
N ARG A 54 0.81 -0.39 -0.25
CA ARG A 54 -0.56 -0.74 -0.66
C ARG A 54 -1.60 -0.28 0.35
N GLN A 55 -1.35 -0.46 1.64
CA GLN A 55 -2.25 0.01 2.70
C GLN A 55 -2.35 1.54 2.72
N ASN A 56 -1.22 2.23 2.51
CA ASN A 56 -1.20 3.69 2.40
C ASN A 56 -2.03 4.17 1.18
N LEU A 57 -1.90 3.52 0.03
CA LEU A 57 -2.74 3.78 -1.15
C LEU A 57 -4.22 3.51 -0.88
N ALA A 58 -4.54 2.41 -0.21
CA ALA A 58 -5.93 2.07 0.14
C ALA A 58 -6.57 3.16 1.01
N ARG A 59 -5.85 3.65 2.03
CA ARG A 59 -6.29 4.77 2.88
C ARG A 59 -6.43 6.06 2.09
N PHE A 60 -5.57 6.29 1.11
CA PHE A 60 -5.65 7.51 0.30
C PHE A 60 -6.95 7.59 -0.51
N PHE A 61 -7.47 6.45 -0.98
CA PHE A 61 -8.79 6.43 -1.62
C PHE A 61 -9.92 6.87 -0.68
N ASP A 62 -9.73 6.84 0.64
CA ASP A 62 -10.75 7.31 1.58
C ASP A 62 -10.99 8.82 1.55
N PHE A 63 -10.04 9.59 0.98
CA PHE A 63 -10.19 11.02 0.75
C PHE A 63 -11.08 11.36 -0.46
N LEU A 64 -11.26 10.43 -1.39
CA LEU A 64 -12.07 10.65 -2.58
C LEU A 64 -13.58 10.67 -2.25
N PRO A 65 -14.40 11.38 -3.04
CA PRO A 65 -15.86 11.29 -2.98
C PRO A 65 -16.33 9.92 -3.48
N ALA A 66 -17.54 9.51 -3.09
CA ALA A 66 -18.04 8.15 -3.31
C ALA A 66 -18.02 7.74 -4.79
N GLU A 67 -18.37 8.66 -5.70
CA GLU A 67 -18.39 8.40 -7.14
C GLU A 67 -16.98 8.13 -7.69
N ALA A 68 -15.96 8.77 -7.11
CA ALA A 68 -14.57 8.54 -7.48
C ALA A 68 -13.99 7.29 -6.83
N LYS A 69 -14.44 6.94 -5.61
CA LYS A 69 -14.03 5.70 -4.92
C LYS A 69 -14.42 4.45 -5.72
N ASP A 70 -15.61 4.41 -6.31
CA ASP A 70 -16.09 3.26 -7.09
C ASP A 70 -15.17 2.90 -8.27
N ARG A 71 -14.54 3.90 -8.90
CA ARG A 71 -13.56 3.69 -9.99
C ARG A 71 -12.32 2.94 -9.52
N PHE A 72 -11.96 3.08 -8.25
CA PHE A 72 -10.78 2.48 -7.64
C PHE A 72 -11.11 1.34 -6.67
N TYR A 73 -12.40 1.11 -6.41
CA TYR A 73 -12.90 0.14 -5.43
C TYR A 73 -12.43 -1.27 -5.76
N ASN A 74 -12.45 -1.67 -7.05
CA ASN A 74 -11.94 -2.97 -7.48
C ASN A 74 -10.44 -3.15 -7.18
N TYR A 75 -9.65 -2.08 -7.28
CA TYR A 75 -8.22 -2.13 -6.95
C TYR A 75 -8.01 -2.23 -5.43
N ALA A 76 -8.67 -1.38 -4.64
CA ALA A 76 -8.57 -1.39 -3.18
C ALA A 76 -9.09 -2.70 -2.56
N ASP A 77 -10.20 -3.24 -3.08
CA ASP A 77 -10.77 -4.53 -2.66
C ASP A 77 -9.87 -5.71 -3.05
N SER A 78 -9.32 -5.71 -4.27
CA SER A 78 -8.35 -6.75 -4.69
C SER A 78 -7.09 -6.73 -3.82
N VAL A 79 -6.58 -5.55 -3.49
CA VAL A 79 -5.45 -5.37 -2.59
C VAL A 79 -5.78 -5.88 -1.18
N ARG A 80 -6.94 -5.50 -0.61
CA ARG A 80 -7.37 -5.97 0.72
C ARG A 80 -7.56 -7.47 0.78
N LYS A 81 -8.20 -8.07 -0.23
CA LYS A 81 -8.39 -9.53 -0.32
C LYS A 81 -7.07 -10.28 -0.45
N TYR A 82 -6.11 -9.72 -1.19
CA TYR A 82 -4.77 -10.27 -1.26
C TYR A 82 -4.08 -10.24 0.11
N GLU A 83 -4.11 -9.10 0.82
CA GLU A 83 -3.54 -8.96 2.17
C GLU A 83 -4.19 -9.93 3.18
N GLU A 84 -5.52 -10.09 3.16
CA GLU A 84 -6.22 -11.06 4.02
C GLU A 84 -5.83 -12.51 3.73
N LYS A 85 -5.59 -12.84 2.46
CA LYS A 85 -5.15 -14.17 2.05
C LYS A 85 -3.71 -14.44 2.50
N VAL A 86 -2.79 -13.49 2.25
CA VAL A 86 -1.40 -13.60 2.69
C VAL A 86 -1.31 -13.66 4.21
N SER A 87 -2.05 -12.82 4.95
CA SER A 87 -2.04 -12.84 6.41
C SER A 87 -2.60 -14.15 7.00
N LYS A 88 -3.57 -14.79 6.32
CA LYS A 88 -4.06 -16.14 6.67
C LYS A 88 -3.05 -17.24 6.34
N GLU A 89 -2.32 -17.13 5.23
CA GLU A 89 -1.33 -18.13 4.80
C GLU A 89 -0.01 -18.00 5.61
N ASP A 90 0.52 -16.79 5.81
CA ASP A 90 1.68 -16.50 6.66
C ASP A 90 1.41 -16.79 8.15
N GLY A 91 0.18 -16.57 8.62
CA GLY A 91 -0.21 -16.95 9.99
C GLY A 91 -0.18 -18.46 10.22
N ILE A 92 -0.34 -19.27 9.17
CA ILE A 92 -0.27 -20.73 9.24
C ILE A 92 1.18 -21.22 9.16
N ASP A 93 2.03 -20.60 8.34
CA ASP A 93 3.42 -21.05 8.20
C ASP A 93 4.35 -20.54 9.32
N ARG A 94 4.08 -19.38 9.93
CA ARG A 94 4.79 -18.94 11.16
C ARG A 94 4.48 -19.78 12.40
N MET A 95 3.40 -20.55 12.42
CA MET A 95 3.07 -21.49 13.51
C MET A 95 3.68 -22.88 13.33
N LYS A 96 4.32 -23.16 12.19
CA LYS A 96 4.94 -24.45 11.88
C LYS A 96 6.46 -24.47 12.06
N LEU A 97 7.08 -23.33 12.34
CA LEU A 97 8.49 -23.19 12.70
C LEU A 97 8.65 -23.21 14.23
#